data_AF-A0A5Q4ENM9-F1
#
_entry.id   AF-A0A5Q4ENM9-F1
#
_cell.length_a   1.000
_cell.length_b   1.000
_cell.length_c   1.000
_cell.angle_alpha   90.00
_cell.angle_beta   90.00
_cell.angle_gamma   90.00
#
_symmetry.space_group_name_H-M   'P 1'
#
loop_
_entity.id
_entity.type
_entity.pdbx_description
1 polymer ?
#
loop_
_entity_poly.entity_id
_entity_poly.type
_entity_poly.pdbx_seq_one_letter_code
_entity_poly.pdbx_strand_id
1 'polypeptide(L)'
;MTHRPQSALEHTPQRRERQPMTDNRPQERNESPPDPHGDPARWAPRLERILDQQDALYSELDELGQRQSELIQRGETEELLDVLGTRQRVIDQLGAAMEAFQPFGRRWDELMASLPEDRRQRYAQRVEELSGVIRRIADRDQEDQRALERQRAVVADEMASVSRGRSAVAAYGGNRRTSDGPTYQDRQA
;
A
#
# COMPACT_ATOMS: atom_id res chain seq x y z
N MET A 1 -48.51 74.32 -18.84
CA MET A 1 -49.46 73.73 -19.80
C MET A 1 -49.55 72.24 -19.49
N THR A 2 -50.58 71.83 -18.74
CA THR A 2 -51.83 71.18 -19.27
C THR A 2 -51.48 69.83 -19.93
N HIS A 3 -51.98 68.66 -19.52
CA HIS A 3 -53.23 68.29 -18.88
C HIS A 3 -53.12 66.92 -18.14
N ARG A 4 -53.78 66.83 -16.98
CA ARG A 4 -54.48 65.62 -16.45
C ARG A 4 -55.82 65.52 -17.24
N PRO A 5 -56.49 64.35 -17.52
CA PRO A 5 -56.94 63.44 -16.46
C PRO A 5 -57.32 61.95 -16.79
N GLN A 6 -57.64 61.25 -15.68
CA GLN A 6 -58.76 60.28 -15.47
C GLN A 6 -58.77 58.87 -16.11
N SER A 7 -58.74 57.85 -15.24
CA SER A 7 -59.84 56.89 -14.92
C SER A 7 -59.22 55.59 -14.40
N ALA A 8 -59.35 55.22 -13.12
CA ALA A 8 -60.54 54.69 -12.45
C ALA A 8 -61.03 53.36 -13.06
N LEU A 9 -60.69 52.25 -12.40
CA LEU A 9 -61.35 50.94 -12.33
C LEU A 9 -60.47 50.11 -11.36
N GLU A 10 -60.81 50.11 -10.07
CA GLU A 10 -61.53 49.00 -9.45
C GLU A 10 -60.89 47.65 -9.77
N HIS A 11 -60.21 47.06 -8.79
CA HIS A 11 -60.46 45.68 -8.37
C HIS A 11 -59.75 45.46 -7.03
N THR A 12 -60.57 45.37 -5.99
CA THR A 12 -60.19 44.97 -4.65
C THR A 12 -59.95 43.46 -4.63
N PRO A 13 -58.72 42.95 -4.46
CA PRO A 13 -58.53 41.54 -4.17
C PRO A 13 -58.93 41.29 -2.72
N GLN A 14 -59.95 40.44 -2.54
CA GLN A 14 -60.35 39.85 -1.27
C GLN A 14 -59.13 39.39 -0.46
N ARG A 15 -58.89 40.09 0.65
CA ARG A 15 -57.99 39.70 1.72
C ARG A 15 -58.58 38.46 2.41
N ARG A 16 -58.30 37.27 1.87
CA ARG A 16 -58.52 36.00 2.58
C ARG A 16 -57.62 36.02 3.81
N GLU A 17 -58.24 36.18 4.97
CA GLU A 17 -57.66 35.92 6.28
C GLU A 17 -57.20 34.46 6.30
N ARG A 18 -55.91 34.25 6.00
CA ARG A 18 -55.23 32.98 6.23
C ARG A 18 -55.13 32.82 7.74
N GLN A 19 -55.98 31.95 8.27
CA GLN A 19 -55.82 31.38 9.60
C GLN A 19 -54.36 30.90 9.75
N PRO A 20 -53.66 31.20 10.85
CA PRO A 20 -52.39 30.58 11.16
C PRO A 20 -52.67 29.11 11.44
N MET A 21 -52.54 28.30 10.39
CA MET A 21 -52.46 26.85 10.51
C MET A 21 -51.17 26.59 11.28
N THR A 22 -51.31 26.40 12.60
CA THR A 22 -50.27 25.87 13.46
C THR A 22 -49.89 24.52 12.87
N ASP A 23 -48.84 24.54 12.05
CA ASP A 23 -48.15 23.36 11.54
C ASP A 23 -47.53 22.68 12.76
N ASN A 24 -48.38 21.94 13.48
CA ASN A 24 -48.02 21.05 14.57
C ASN A 24 -47.42 19.79 13.93
N ARG A 25 -46.40 19.99 13.11
CA ARG A 25 -45.58 18.93 12.56
C ARG A 25 -44.82 18.38 13.77
N PRO A 26 -45.06 17.12 14.19
CA PRO A 26 -44.24 16.53 15.23
C PRO A 26 -42.81 16.67 14.75
N GLN A 27 -42.01 17.45 15.49
CA GLN A 27 -40.57 17.46 15.35
C GLN A 27 -40.13 16.03 15.63
N GLU A 28 -40.03 15.22 14.58
CA GLU A 28 -39.28 13.99 14.58
C GLU A 28 -37.93 14.39 15.16
N ARG A 29 -37.70 13.98 16.41
CA ARG A 29 -36.45 14.21 17.12
C ARG A 29 -35.39 13.63 16.20
N ASN A 30 -34.64 14.51 15.57
CA ASN A 30 -33.50 14.16 14.74
C ASN A 30 -32.41 13.72 15.72
N GLU A 31 -32.64 12.58 16.39
CA GLU A 31 -31.68 11.89 17.23
C GLU A 31 -30.60 11.42 16.26
N SER A 32 -29.59 12.27 16.10
CA SER A 32 -28.39 11.92 15.37
C SER A 32 -27.90 10.58 15.93
N PRO A 33 -27.57 9.59 15.07
CA PRO A 33 -27.12 8.29 15.53
C PRO A 33 -26.03 8.47 16.59
N PRO A 34 -26.11 7.78 17.75
CA PRO A 34 -25.11 7.93 18.80
C PRO A 34 -23.73 7.69 18.20
N ASP A 35 -22.81 8.64 18.36
CA ASP A 35 -21.44 8.55 17.83
C ASP A 35 -20.87 7.18 18.26
N PRO A 36 -20.58 6.27 17.31
CA PRO A 36 -20.06 4.94 17.65
C PRO A 36 -18.71 5.01 18.39
N HIS A 37 -18.07 6.18 18.41
CA HIS A 37 -16.81 6.46 19.11
C HIS A 37 -16.99 7.18 20.45
N GLY A 38 -18.22 7.58 20.82
CA GLY A 38 -18.48 8.27 22.09
C GLY A 38 -18.42 7.37 23.33
N ASP A 39 -18.45 6.04 23.15
CA ASP A 39 -18.40 5.06 24.24
C ASP A 39 -17.19 4.12 24.09
N PRO A 40 -16.16 4.23 24.96
CA PRO A 40 -15.01 3.33 24.99
C PRO A 40 -15.35 1.85 25.06
N ALA A 41 -16.46 1.47 25.68
CA ALA A 41 -16.88 0.08 25.75
C ALA A 41 -17.21 -0.52 24.37
N ARG A 42 -17.56 0.32 23.38
CA ARG A 42 -17.93 -0.12 22.03
C ARG A 42 -16.73 -0.15 21.09
N TRP A 43 -15.89 0.88 21.13
CA TRP A 43 -14.81 1.02 20.15
C TRP A 43 -13.50 0.36 20.60
N ALA A 44 -13.19 0.30 21.90
CA ALA A 44 -11.93 -0.26 22.39
C ALA A 44 -11.74 -1.75 22.02
N PRO A 45 -12.75 -2.64 22.17
CA PRO A 45 -12.61 -4.03 21.73
C PRO A 45 -12.45 -4.18 20.21
N ARG A 46 -12.90 -3.20 19.42
CA ARG A 46 -12.67 -3.19 17.97
C ARG A 46 -11.23 -2.79 17.66
N LEU A 47 -10.71 -1.78 18.34
CA LEU A 47 -9.31 -1.37 18.21
C LEU A 47 -8.36 -2.50 18.60
N GLU A 48 -8.63 -3.20 19.72
CA GLU A 48 -7.84 -4.35 20.17
C GLU A 48 -7.75 -5.43 19.09
N ARG A 49 -8.88 -5.84 18.51
CA ARG A 49 -8.89 -6.85 17.44
C ARG A 49 -8.10 -6.42 16.21
N ILE A 50 -8.14 -5.14 15.86
CA ILE A 50 -7.37 -4.60 14.73
C ILE A 50 -5.86 -4.66 15.03
N LEU A 51 -5.46 -4.33 16.27
CA LEU A 51 -4.06 -4.43 16.69
C LEU A 51 -3.61 -5.90 16.81
N ASP A 52 -4.45 -6.80 17.33
CA ASP A 52 -4.19 -8.25 17.35
C ASP A 52 -3.95 -8.79 15.95
N GLN A 53 -4.78 -8.38 14.99
CA GLN A 53 -4.64 -8.78 13.60
C GLN A 53 -3.34 -8.23 12.99
N GLN A 54 -3.00 -6.97 13.25
CA GLN A 54 -1.73 -6.39 12.78
C GLN A 54 -0.53 -7.12 13.36
N ASP A 55 -0.50 -7.39 14.67
CA ASP A 55 0.60 -8.11 15.32
C ASP A 55 0.81 -9.49 14.71
N ALA A 56 -0.28 -10.23 14.45
CA ALA A 56 -0.22 -11.53 13.80
C ALA A 56 0.36 -11.44 12.38
N LEU A 57 -0.13 -10.48 11.58
CA LEU A 57 0.34 -10.29 10.20
C LEU A 57 1.81 -9.85 10.12
N TYR A 58 2.25 -8.96 11.01
CA TYR A 58 3.66 -8.56 11.06
C TYR A 58 4.57 -9.68 11.58
N SER A 59 4.09 -10.51 12.50
CA SER A 59 4.84 -11.70 12.95
C SER A 59 5.02 -12.70 11.81
N GLU A 60 3.95 -12.99 11.07
CA GLU A 60 4.01 -13.83 9.87
C GLU A 60 4.95 -13.24 8.82
N LEU A 61 4.90 -11.92 8.60
CA LEU A 61 5.79 -11.24 7.66
C LEU A 61 7.27 -11.29 8.09
N ASP A 62 7.55 -11.21 9.40
CA ASP A 62 8.90 -11.37 9.95
C ASP A 62 9.43 -12.80 9.72
N GLU A 63 8.63 -13.82 10.01
CA GLU A 63 8.97 -15.23 9.77
C GLU A 63 9.25 -15.50 8.30
N LEU A 64 8.39 -15.01 7.41
CA LEU A 64 8.60 -15.11 5.96
C LEU A 64 9.87 -14.37 5.52
N GLY A 65 10.21 -13.25 6.17
CA GLY A 65 11.45 -12.51 5.92
C GLY A 65 12.68 -13.30 6.33
N GLN A 66 12.65 -13.96 7.48
CA GLN A 66 13.75 -14.86 7.90
C GLN A 66 13.93 -15.99 6.88
N ARG A 67 12.82 -16.60 6.45
CA ARG A 67 12.85 -17.66 5.43
C ARG A 67 13.39 -17.15 4.09
N GLN A 68 12.99 -15.96 3.66
CA GLN A 68 13.51 -15.31 2.46
C GLN A 68 15.03 -15.16 2.51
N SER A 69 15.57 -14.63 3.61
CA SER A 69 17.02 -14.48 3.80
C SER A 69 17.76 -15.81 3.70
N GLU A 70 17.22 -16.89 4.26
CA GLU A 70 17.81 -18.24 4.14
C GLU A 70 17.84 -18.72 2.68
N LEU A 71 16.75 -18.55 1.95
CA LEU A 71 16.63 -18.98 0.54
C LEU A 71 17.58 -18.20 -0.35
N ILE A 72 17.72 -16.89 -0.14
CA ILE A 72 18.69 -16.04 -0.84
C ILE A 72 20.11 -16.55 -0.59
N GLN A 73 20.48 -16.87 0.66
CA GLN A 73 21.81 -17.39 0.99
C GLN A 73 22.11 -18.74 0.30
N ARG A 74 21.09 -19.58 0.09
CA ARG A 74 21.22 -20.89 -0.55
C ARG A 74 21.09 -20.85 -2.09
N GLY A 75 20.59 -19.75 -2.65
CA GLY A 75 20.30 -19.65 -4.09
C GLY A 75 19.05 -20.43 -4.54
N GLU A 76 18.16 -20.80 -3.61
CA GLU A 76 16.93 -21.55 -3.83
C GLU A 76 15.85 -20.64 -4.45
N THR A 77 15.93 -20.43 -5.77
CA THR A 77 15.17 -19.37 -6.47
C THR A 77 13.68 -19.71 -6.64
N GLU A 78 13.33 -20.98 -6.83
CA GLU A 78 11.92 -21.39 -7.00
C GLU A 78 11.15 -21.21 -5.69
N GLU A 79 11.69 -21.72 -4.59
CA GLU A 79 11.13 -21.57 -3.25
C GLU A 79 11.08 -20.10 -2.80
N LEU A 80 12.05 -19.28 -3.23
CA LEU A 80 12.05 -17.84 -2.98
C LEU A 80 10.83 -17.16 -3.61
N LEU A 81 10.45 -17.54 -4.83
CA LEU A 81 9.27 -16.98 -5.49
C LEU A 81 7.97 -17.36 -4.75
N ASP A 82 7.88 -18.57 -4.22
CA ASP A 82 6.73 -19.00 -3.42
C ASP A 82 6.60 -18.21 -2.11
N VAL A 83 7.73 -17.95 -1.44
CA VAL A 83 7.76 -17.10 -0.24
C VAL A 83 7.33 -15.67 -0.58
N LEU A 84 7.83 -15.09 -1.66
CA LEU A 84 7.44 -13.75 -2.11
C LEU A 84 5.93 -13.66 -2.43
N GLY A 85 5.37 -14.69 -3.09
CA GLY A 85 3.94 -14.75 -3.35
C GLY A 85 3.09 -14.85 -2.07
N THR A 86 3.61 -15.50 -1.02
CA THR A 86 2.95 -15.54 0.29
C THR A 86 3.06 -14.21 1.02
N ARG A 87 4.24 -13.58 1.01
CA ARG A 87 4.47 -12.24 1.57
C ARG A 87 3.52 -11.19 0.97
N GLN A 88 3.31 -11.21 -0.35
CA GLN A 88 2.38 -10.28 -1.00
C GLN A 88 0.96 -10.42 -0.43
N ARG A 89 0.47 -11.64 -0.22
CA ARG A 89 -0.85 -11.88 0.38
C ARG A 89 -0.95 -11.35 1.81
N VAL A 90 0.12 -11.46 2.60
CA VAL A 90 0.18 -10.91 3.96
C VAL A 90 0.18 -9.38 3.93
N ILE A 91 0.95 -8.77 3.01
CA ILE A 91 0.98 -7.32 2.81
C ILE A 91 -0.39 -6.78 2.40
N ASP A 92 -1.10 -7.47 1.51
CA ASP A 92 -2.46 -7.07 1.09
C ASP A 92 -3.44 -7.09 2.28
N GLN A 93 -3.36 -8.13 3.13
CA GLN A 93 -4.16 -8.23 4.36
C GLN A 93 -3.81 -7.13 5.36
N LEU A 94 -2.52 -6.80 5.48
CA LEU A 94 -2.06 -5.71 6.31
C LEU A 94 -2.59 -4.36 5.82
N GLY A 95 -2.64 -4.15 4.49
CA GLY A 95 -3.28 -2.99 3.88
C GLY A 95 -4.74 -2.84 4.32
N ALA A 96 -5.52 -3.92 4.27
CA ALA A 96 -6.90 -3.91 4.73
C ALA A 96 -7.03 -3.64 6.25
N ALA A 97 -6.13 -4.19 7.08
CA ALA A 97 -6.10 -3.92 8.51
C ALA A 97 -5.77 -2.44 8.82
N MET A 98 -4.85 -1.84 8.04
CA MET A 98 -4.52 -0.42 8.14
C MET A 98 -5.67 0.49 7.74
N GLU A 99 -6.43 0.13 6.70
CA GLU A 99 -7.67 0.84 6.34
C GLU A 99 -8.72 0.75 7.45
N ALA A 100 -8.85 -0.40 8.11
CA ALA A 100 -9.74 -0.56 9.26
C ALA A 100 -9.28 0.26 10.48
N PHE A 101 -7.98 0.50 10.62
CA PHE A 101 -7.39 1.31 11.69
C PHE A 101 -7.54 2.82 11.45
N GLN A 102 -7.59 3.28 10.20
CA GLN A 102 -7.60 4.70 9.82
C GLN A 102 -8.58 5.59 10.63
N PRO A 103 -9.83 5.19 10.88
CA PRO A 103 -10.77 5.98 11.68
C PRO A 103 -10.28 6.24 13.11
N PHE A 104 -9.57 5.28 13.72
CA PHE A 104 -8.99 5.40 15.05
C PHE A 104 -7.75 6.31 15.03
N GLY A 105 -6.89 6.15 14.02
CA GLY A 105 -5.69 6.98 13.86
C GLY A 105 -6.00 8.47 13.76
N ARG A 106 -7.08 8.86 13.05
CA ARG A 106 -7.49 10.27 12.93
C ARG A 106 -7.96 10.90 14.24
N ARG A 107 -8.44 10.10 15.19
CA ARG A 107 -8.97 10.54 16.50
C ARG A 107 -8.15 9.98 17.65
N TRP A 108 -6.90 9.58 17.40
CA TRP A 108 -6.11 8.80 18.37
C TRP A 108 -6.01 9.48 19.73
N ASP A 109 -5.62 10.76 19.75
CA ASP A 109 -5.44 11.51 20.99
C ASP A 109 -6.75 11.67 21.78
N GLU A 110 -7.87 11.92 21.08
CA GLU A 110 -9.20 12.04 21.68
C GLU A 110 -9.66 10.70 22.28
N LEU A 111 -9.53 9.61 21.52
CA LEU A 111 -9.91 8.27 21.94
C LEU A 111 -9.06 7.80 23.12
N MET A 112 -7.74 7.99 23.05
CA MET A 112 -6.84 7.66 24.15
C MET A 112 -7.16 8.49 25.39
N ALA A 113 -7.42 9.80 25.27
CA ALA A 113 -7.77 10.65 26.40
C ALA A 113 -9.02 10.19 27.17
N SER A 114 -9.95 9.50 26.50
CA SER A 114 -11.17 8.94 27.12
C SER A 114 -10.95 7.61 27.88
N LEU A 115 -9.77 7.00 27.77
CA LEU A 115 -9.45 5.73 28.42
C LEU A 115 -8.79 5.91 29.80
N PRO A 116 -8.97 4.92 30.70
CA PRO A 116 -8.13 4.77 31.89
C PRO A 116 -6.63 4.70 31.56
N GLU A 117 -5.79 5.23 32.46
CA GLU A 117 -4.35 5.35 32.26
C GLU A 117 -3.66 4.00 31.97
N ASP A 118 -4.06 2.94 32.67
CA ASP A 118 -3.53 1.59 32.46
C ASP A 118 -3.79 1.08 31.03
N ARG A 119 -4.95 1.39 30.46
CA ARG A 119 -5.27 1.01 29.07
C ARG A 119 -4.51 1.86 28.06
N ARG A 120 -4.36 3.16 28.31
CA ARG A 120 -3.55 4.05 27.46
C ARG A 120 -2.12 3.54 27.35
N GLN A 121 -1.50 3.20 28.48
CA GLN A 121 -0.13 2.68 28.53
C GLN A 121 0.01 1.38 27.74
N ARG A 122 -0.96 0.47 27.85
CA ARG A 122 -0.97 -0.78 27.06
C ARG A 122 -1.03 -0.53 25.56
N TYR A 123 -1.89 0.37 25.09
CA TYR A 123 -1.93 0.70 23.66
C TYR A 123 -0.66 1.39 23.18
N ALA A 124 -0.09 2.30 23.98
CA ALA A 124 1.17 2.95 23.65
C ALA A 124 2.32 1.94 23.52
N GLN A 125 2.47 1.05 24.51
CA GLN A 125 3.45 -0.03 24.47
C GLN A 125 3.27 -0.91 23.23
N ARG A 126 2.03 -1.29 22.91
CA ARG A 126 1.74 -2.15 21.76
C ARG A 126 2.10 -1.48 20.42
N VAL A 127 1.80 -0.20 20.27
CA VAL A 127 2.19 0.58 19.08
C VAL A 127 3.70 0.70 18.96
N GLU A 128 4.41 0.86 20.09
CA GLU A 128 5.87 0.89 20.12
C GLU A 128 6.47 -0.47 19.72
N GLU A 129 5.95 -1.57 20.27
CA GLU A 129 6.35 -2.94 19.93
C GLU A 129 6.15 -3.21 18.42
N LEU A 130 4.98 -2.84 17.88
CA LEU A 130 4.66 -2.97 16.47
C LEU A 130 5.64 -2.18 15.59
N SER A 131 5.95 -0.94 16.00
CA SER A 131 6.95 -0.10 15.31
C SER A 131 8.33 -0.73 15.32
N GLY A 132 8.69 -1.42 16.41
CA GLY A 132 9.92 -2.20 16.50
C GLY A 132 9.97 -3.36 15.51
N VAL A 133 8.89 -4.13 15.39
CA VAL A 133 8.78 -5.23 14.41
C VAL A 133 8.91 -4.70 12.98
N ILE A 134 8.19 -3.63 12.64
CA ILE A 134 8.22 -3.01 11.30
C ILE A 134 9.65 -2.61 10.90
N ARG A 135 10.40 -1.97 11.81
CA ARG A 135 11.79 -1.58 11.55
C ARG A 135 12.68 -2.79 11.28
N ARG A 136 12.58 -3.84 12.08
CA ARG A 136 13.36 -5.08 11.87
C ARG A 136 13.08 -5.73 10.51
N ILE A 137 11.81 -5.77 10.10
CA ILE A 137 11.44 -6.29 8.77
C ILE A 137 12.06 -5.42 7.67
N ALA A 138 11.94 -4.11 7.77
CA ALA A 138 12.49 -3.18 6.78
C ALA A 138 14.03 -3.27 6.68
N ASP A 139 14.73 -3.40 7.81
CA ASP A 139 16.18 -3.58 7.83
C ASP A 139 16.59 -4.88 7.14
N ARG A 140 15.89 -5.99 7.43
CA ARG A 140 16.15 -7.30 6.78
C ARG A 140 15.89 -7.24 5.28
N ASP A 141 14.79 -6.64 4.85
CA ASP A 141 14.45 -6.52 3.43
C ASP A 141 15.53 -5.72 2.66
N GLN A 142 16.11 -4.69 3.28
CA GLN A 142 17.23 -3.96 2.69
C GLN A 142 18.50 -4.81 2.59
N GLU A 143 18.80 -5.64 3.60
CA GLU A 143 19.93 -6.55 3.58
C GLU A 143 19.79 -7.61 2.48
N ASP A 144 18.60 -8.20 2.36
CA ASP A 144 18.23 -9.18 1.34
C ASP A 144 18.35 -8.61 -0.07
N GLN A 145 17.83 -7.39 -0.29
CA GLN A 145 17.96 -6.70 -1.57
C GLN A 145 19.44 -6.54 -1.95
N ARG A 146 20.27 -6.06 -1.02
CA ARG A 146 21.72 -5.92 -1.26
C ARG A 146 22.39 -7.27 -1.55
N ALA A 147 21.94 -8.35 -0.91
CA ALA A 147 22.46 -9.70 -1.15
C ALA A 147 22.14 -10.19 -2.57
N LEU A 148 20.89 -10.03 -3.00
CA LEU A 148 20.46 -10.36 -4.36
C LEU A 148 21.19 -9.52 -5.43
N GLU A 149 21.38 -8.22 -5.18
CA GLU A 149 22.15 -7.34 -6.07
C GLU A 149 23.60 -7.80 -6.23
N ARG A 150 24.25 -8.23 -5.13
CA ARG A 150 25.61 -8.81 -5.19
C ARG A 150 25.63 -10.11 -5.98
N GLN A 151 24.70 -11.02 -5.75
CA GLN A 151 24.61 -12.29 -6.48
C GLN A 151 24.42 -12.05 -7.98
N ARG A 152 23.52 -11.13 -8.35
CA ARG A 152 23.29 -10.72 -9.74
C ARG A 152 24.58 -10.19 -10.39
N ALA A 153 25.36 -9.39 -9.68
CA ALA A 153 26.62 -8.85 -10.21
C ALA A 153 27.65 -9.95 -10.48
N VAL A 154 27.76 -10.96 -9.60
CA VAL A 154 28.64 -12.12 -9.78
C VAL A 154 28.24 -12.91 -11.02
N VAL A 155 26.96 -13.27 -11.16
CA VAL A 155 26.46 -14.01 -12.32
C VAL A 155 26.71 -13.23 -13.63
N ALA A 156 26.52 -11.91 -13.60
CA ALA A 156 26.78 -11.07 -14.77
C ALA A 156 28.27 -11.08 -15.20
N ASP A 157 29.21 -11.04 -14.25
CA ASP A 157 30.63 -11.12 -14.58
C ASP A 157 31.03 -12.52 -15.09
N GLU A 158 30.47 -13.58 -14.50
CA GLU A 158 30.66 -14.95 -14.99
C GLU A 158 30.20 -15.08 -16.45
N MET A 159 29.00 -14.60 -16.79
CA MET A 159 28.50 -14.59 -18.16
C MET A 159 29.38 -13.77 -19.12
N ALA A 160 29.90 -12.62 -18.65
CA ALA A 160 30.82 -11.80 -19.43
C ALA A 160 32.15 -12.52 -19.66
N SER A 161 32.68 -13.23 -18.66
CA SER A 161 33.91 -14.01 -18.76
C SER A 161 33.80 -15.16 -19.75
N VAL A 162 32.68 -15.91 -19.72
CA VAL A 162 32.38 -17.00 -20.66
C VAL A 162 32.28 -16.46 -22.08
N SER A 163 31.62 -15.31 -22.26
CA SER A 163 31.50 -14.66 -23.57
C SER A 163 32.86 -14.24 -24.14
N ARG A 164 33.72 -13.62 -23.31
CA ARG A 164 35.10 -13.27 -23.69
C ARG A 164 35.93 -14.49 -24.06
N GLY A 165 35.80 -15.59 -23.32
CA GLY A 165 36.48 -16.86 -23.61
C GLY A 165 36.11 -17.42 -24.98
N ARG A 166 34.81 -17.41 -25.34
CA ARG A 166 34.34 -17.83 -26.66
C ARG A 166 34.90 -16.96 -27.80
N SER A 167 34.94 -15.65 -27.61
CA SER A 167 35.54 -14.73 -28.59
C SER A 167 37.04 -14.98 -28.80
N ALA A 168 37.78 -15.25 -27.74
CA ALA A 168 39.20 -15.60 -27.84
C ALA A 168 39.41 -16.92 -28.61
N VAL A 169 38.63 -17.95 -28.30
CA VAL A 169 38.70 -19.24 -29.02
C VAL A 169 38.37 -19.07 -30.51
N ALA A 170 37.37 -18.25 -30.85
CA ALA A 170 37.02 -17.96 -32.24
C ALA A 170 38.16 -17.23 -32.98
N ALA A 171 38.81 -16.25 -32.33
CA ALA A 171 39.91 -15.47 -32.91
C ALA A 171 41.14 -16.34 -33.23
N TYR A 172 41.49 -17.29 -32.35
CA TYR A 172 42.64 -18.18 -32.57
C TYR A 172 42.30 -19.44 -33.38
N GLY A 173 41.05 -19.91 -33.37
CA GLY A 173 40.60 -21.08 -34.13
C GLY A 173 40.22 -20.80 -35.59
N GLY A 174 39.87 -19.56 -35.93
CA GLY A 174 39.41 -19.16 -37.26
C GLY A 174 40.50 -19.04 -38.33
N ASN A 175 41.78 -18.98 -37.95
CA ASN A 175 42.87 -18.71 -38.91
C ASN A 175 43.50 -19.98 -39.55
N ARG A 176 42.83 -21.14 -39.53
CA ARG A 176 43.39 -22.40 -40.08
C ARG A 176 42.71 -22.96 -41.34
N ARG A 177 41.72 -22.25 -41.92
CA ARG A 177 41.10 -22.58 -43.22
C ARG A 177 40.64 -21.24 -43.81
N THR A 178 41.37 -20.58 -44.71
CA THR A 178 41.44 -20.90 -46.14
C THR A 178 42.70 -20.29 -46.76
N SER A 179 43.79 -21.07 -46.79
CA SER A 179 44.72 -20.98 -47.91
C SER A 179 44.17 -21.90 -49.01
N ASP A 180 43.06 -21.48 -49.62
CA ASP A 180 42.61 -22.04 -50.89
C ASP A 180 43.49 -21.41 -51.98
N GLY A 181 43.99 -22.27 -52.87
CA GLY A 181 45.23 -22.05 -53.61
C GLY A 181 45.19 -20.89 -54.61
N PRO A 182 46.37 -20.45 -55.09
CA PRO A 182 46.46 -19.46 -56.16
C PRO A 182 45.84 -20.03 -57.44
N THR A 183 44.62 -19.61 -57.74
CA THR A 183 43.96 -19.87 -59.03
C THR A 183 44.70 -19.09 -60.11
N TYR A 184 45.56 -19.78 -60.87
CA TYR A 184 46.18 -19.25 -62.09
C TYR A 184 45.07 -18.91 -63.10
N GLN A 185 44.84 -17.62 -63.31
CA GLN A 185 43.92 -17.11 -64.32
C GLN A 185 44.68 -17.01 -65.64
N ASP A 186 44.59 -18.06 -66.45
CA ASP A 186 45.17 -18.13 -67.78
C ASP A 186 44.47 -17.12 -68.70
N ARG A 187 45.24 -16.19 -69.28
CA ARG A 187 44.77 -15.22 -70.28
C ARG A 187 45.08 -15.78 -71.67
N GLN A 188 44.06 -16.21 -72.40
CA GLN A 188 44.19 -16.45 -73.84
C GLN A 188 43.94 -15.17 -74.65
N ALA A 189 44.67 -15.09 -75.75
CA ALA A 189 44.85 -13.97 -76.68
C ALA A 189 43.74 -13.84 -77.73
#